data_AF-A0A5R8Q9H9-F1
#
_entry.id   AF-A0A5R8Q9H9-F1
#
_cell.length_a   1.000
_cell.length_b   1.000
_cell.length_c   1.000
_cell.angle_alpha   90.00
_cell.angle_beta   90.00
_cell.angle_gamma   90.00
#
_symmetry.space_group_name_H-M   'P 1'
#
loop_
_entity.id
_entity.type
_entity.pdbx_description
1 polymer ?
#
loop_
_entity_poly.entity_id
_entity_poly.type
_entity_poly.pdbx_seq_one_letter_code
_entity_poly.pdbx_strand_id
1 'polypeptide(L)'
;MKKILIMFMCAALFIVVTPLSVYAVDTVPTLEEIMDSYQVGIDEARKIQDGMKNEEAYYNGEVTVPDKRPLLRNDGNSNKNYEALKEAYSQAYLAAMTSDDTTVYKELEAQFLELLPVGYRPKLKGTAMVSIPFYRQQNSYYCGPAAVAMALAAKGKYYSQSTLASKSWLETDDYGYTIGRYIKYTLNNLLGLGSWYVYKEVDWDDPAWLISKLIITIRAGYVPIVAIYQNGDSNTVLNGHTKAYLRHFIPVYAYADNAGYWYADSASGLGGRFANVPQKSYINWKTLSYLVWGGSITY
;
A
#
# COMPACT_ATOMS: atom_id res chain seq x y z
N MET A 1 71.39 8.83 23.43
CA MET A 1 70.45 8.19 22.48
C MET A 1 69.07 8.82 22.66
N LYS A 2 68.62 9.62 21.69
CA LYS A 2 67.33 10.33 21.73
C LYS A 2 66.21 9.35 21.36
N LYS A 3 65.18 9.19 22.20
CA LYS A 3 63.96 8.44 21.87
C LYS A 3 62.97 9.40 21.22
N ILE A 4 62.61 9.13 19.97
CA ILE A 4 61.61 9.86 19.18
C ILE A 4 60.24 9.33 19.55
N LEU A 5 59.36 10.23 20.02
CA LEU A 5 57.96 9.98 20.33
C LEU A 5 57.17 10.16 19.01
N ILE A 6 56.62 9.06 18.46
CA ILE A 6 55.74 9.12 17.29
C ILE A 6 54.31 9.27 17.80
N MET A 7 53.75 10.46 17.64
CA MET A 7 52.35 10.79 17.91
C MET A 7 51.50 10.33 16.71
N PHE A 8 50.65 9.33 16.90
CA PHE A 8 49.62 8.96 15.94
C PHE A 8 48.46 9.97 16.04
N MET A 9 48.36 10.89 15.09
CA MET A 9 47.13 11.66 14.87
C MET A 9 46.09 10.74 14.23
N CYS A 10 45.07 10.34 15.00
CA CYS A 10 43.84 9.80 14.46
C CYS A 10 43.05 10.93 13.79
N ALA A 11 43.16 11.04 12.47
CA ALA A 11 42.23 11.84 11.68
C ALA A 11 40.89 11.09 11.61
N ALA A 12 39.93 11.51 12.43
CA ALA A 12 38.54 11.07 12.33
C ALA A 12 37.96 11.62 11.01
N LEU A 13 37.94 10.78 9.99
CA LEU A 13 37.29 11.07 8.72
C LEU A 13 35.77 10.95 8.95
N PHE A 14 35.10 12.06 9.25
CA PHE A 14 33.65 12.14 9.21
C PHE A 14 33.20 12.03 7.75
N ILE A 15 32.91 10.81 7.30
CA ILE A 15 32.14 10.59 6.07
C ILE A 15 30.71 11.01 6.41
N VAL A 16 30.36 12.24 6.04
CA VAL A 16 28.96 12.65 5.97
C VAL A 16 28.35 11.85 4.80
N VAL A 17 27.74 10.71 5.12
CA VAL A 17 26.87 10.02 4.18
C VAL A 17 25.61 10.86 4.11
N THR A 18 25.57 11.82 3.18
CA THR A 18 24.29 12.37 2.77
C THR A 18 23.54 11.24 2.09
N PRO A 19 22.33 10.85 2.57
CA PRO A 19 21.50 9.95 1.79
C PRO A 19 21.31 10.61 0.43
N LEU A 20 21.73 9.95 -0.64
CA LEU A 20 21.30 10.29 -1.98
C LEU A 20 19.78 10.07 -2.00
N SER A 21 19.03 11.13 -1.75
CA SER A 21 17.64 11.23 -2.16
C SER A 21 17.66 11.28 -3.69
N VAL A 22 17.58 10.10 -4.30
CA VAL A 22 17.24 9.98 -5.72
C VAL A 22 15.78 10.40 -5.81
N TYR A 23 15.55 11.68 -6.01
CA TYR A 23 14.25 12.17 -6.44
C TYR A 23 14.03 11.62 -7.84
N ALA A 24 13.19 10.59 -7.97
CA ALA A 24 12.60 10.28 -9.26
C ALA A 24 11.77 11.51 -9.63
N VAL A 25 12.19 12.24 -10.66
CA VAL A 25 11.37 13.30 -11.24
C VAL A 25 10.25 12.56 -11.96
N ASP A 26 9.11 12.50 -11.29
CA ASP A 26 7.91 11.86 -11.77
C ASP A 26 7.38 12.68 -12.95
N THR A 27 7.59 12.17 -14.15
CA THR A 27 7.00 12.75 -15.35
C THR A 27 6.09 11.70 -15.93
N VAL A 28 4.87 12.10 -16.30
CA VAL A 28 3.97 11.21 -17.04
C VAL A 28 4.72 10.67 -18.26
N PRO A 29 4.81 9.33 -18.43
CA PRO A 29 5.54 8.74 -19.54
C PRO A 29 5.03 9.25 -20.89
N THR A 30 5.92 9.34 -21.87
CA THR A 30 5.60 9.68 -23.25
C THR A 30 4.66 8.64 -23.86
N LEU A 31 3.97 9.01 -24.95
CA LEU A 31 3.09 8.07 -25.66
C LEU A 31 3.86 6.86 -26.18
N GLU A 32 5.11 7.03 -26.59
CA GLU A 32 5.97 5.94 -27.07
C GLU A 32 6.32 4.96 -25.95
N GLU A 33 6.70 5.47 -24.77
CA GLU A 33 6.96 4.65 -23.58
C GLU A 33 5.71 3.88 -23.13
N ILE A 34 4.53 4.49 -23.22
CA ILE A 34 3.26 3.83 -22.91
C ILE A 34 2.94 2.76 -23.95
N MET A 35 3.06 3.07 -25.24
CA MET A 35 2.81 2.10 -26.32
C MET A 35 3.71 0.88 -26.17
N ASP A 36 5.00 1.08 -25.88
CA ASP A 36 5.96 0.01 -25.68
C ASP A 36 5.67 -0.78 -24.38
N SER A 37 5.49 -0.07 -23.27
CA SER A 37 5.25 -0.68 -21.95
C SER A 37 3.94 -1.47 -21.87
N TYR A 38 2.88 -0.98 -22.51
CA TYR A 38 1.54 -1.57 -22.46
C TYR A 38 1.21 -2.41 -23.70
N GLN A 39 2.06 -2.37 -24.75
CA GLN A 39 1.84 -3.05 -26.03
C GLN A 39 0.50 -2.64 -26.67
N VAL A 40 0.23 -1.33 -26.70
CA VAL A 40 -1.03 -0.76 -27.20
C VAL A 40 -0.80 0.21 -28.35
N GLY A 41 -1.86 0.50 -29.12
CA GLY A 41 -1.83 1.52 -30.18
C GLY A 41 -1.85 2.96 -29.65
N ILE A 42 -1.54 3.93 -30.52
CA ILE A 42 -1.39 5.36 -30.15
C ILE A 42 -2.63 5.97 -29.50
N ASP A 43 -3.84 5.56 -29.90
CA ASP A 43 -5.08 6.10 -29.35
C ASP A 43 -5.32 5.60 -27.91
N GLU A 44 -5.00 4.33 -27.63
CA GLU A 44 -5.07 3.76 -26.30
C GLU A 44 -3.98 4.35 -25.39
N ALA A 45 -2.77 4.55 -25.93
CA ALA A 45 -1.68 5.19 -25.22
C ALA A 45 -2.00 6.64 -24.83
N ARG A 46 -2.66 7.41 -25.70
CA ARG A 46 -3.13 8.77 -25.38
C ARG A 46 -4.07 8.78 -24.19
N LYS A 47 -5.02 7.86 -24.17
CA LYS A 47 -5.99 7.77 -23.07
C LYS A 47 -5.35 7.35 -21.76
N ILE A 48 -4.43 6.38 -21.78
CA ILE A 48 -3.63 6.00 -20.60
C ILE A 48 -2.82 7.22 -20.11
N GLN A 49 -2.18 7.95 -21.02
CA GLN A 49 -1.44 9.15 -20.69
C GLN A 49 -2.32 10.25 -20.08
N ASP A 50 -3.52 10.47 -20.62
CA ASP A 50 -4.48 11.43 -20.08
C ASP A 50 -4.97 11.01 -18.70
N GLY A 51 -5.19 9.70 -18.47
CA GLY A 51 -5.46 9.15 -17.13
C GLY A 51 -4.33 9.41 -16.15
N MET A 52 -3.07 9.18 -16.57
CA MET A 52 -1.87 9.46 -15.76
C MET A 52 -1.70 10.97 -15.50
N LYS A 53 -2.02 11.85 -16.45
CA LYS A 53 -1.99 13.32 -16.27
C LYS A 53 -3.08 13.83 -15.33
N ASN A 54 -4.31 13.34 -15.49
CA ASN A 54 -5.41 13.70 -14.59
C ASN A 54 -5.11 13.26 -13.15
N GLU A 55 -4.40 12.15 -13.02
CA GLU A 55 -3.91 11.64 -11.76
C GLU A 55 -2.72 12.44 -11.19
N GLU A 56 -1.72 12.77 -12.01
CA GLU A 56 -0.61 13.66 -11.64
C GLU A 56 -1.18 15.03 -11.17
N ALA A 57 -2.13 15.59 -11.90
CA ALA A 57 -2.85 16.81 -11.53
C ALA A 57 -3.60 16.63 -10.19
N TYR A 58 -4.23 15.48 -9.97
CA TYR A 58 -4.85 15.16 -8.68
C TYR A 58 -3.82 15.11 -7.53
N TYR A 59 -2.71 14.39 -7.70
CA TYR A 59 -1.66 14.27 -6.68
C TYR A 59 -0.92 15.60 -6.43
N ASN A 60 -0.80 16.45 -7.45
CA ASN A 60 -0.29 17.81 -7.34
C ASN A 60 -1.29 18.80 -6.73
N GLY A 61 -2.49 18.34 -6.35
CA GLY A 61 -3.54 19.15 -5.73
C GLY A 61 -4.28 20.08 -6.69
N GLU A 62 -4.11 19.89 -7.99
CA GLU A 62 -4.74 20.69 -9.05
C GLU A 62 -6.20 20.27 -9.30
N VAL A 63 -6.58 19.06 -8.89
CA VAL A 63 -7.95 18.53 -9.00
C VAL A 63 -8.47 18.08 -7.64
N THR A 64 -9.65 18.58 -7.24
CA THR A 64 -10.32 18.15 -6.00
C THR A 64 -11.28 17.00 -6.28
N VAL A 65 -11.02 15.80 -5.72
CA VAL A 65 -11.96 14.67 -5.80
C VAL A 65 -13.01 14.82 -4.69
N PRO A 66 -14.31 14.78 -5.00
CA PRO A 66 -15.35 14.80 -3.98
C PRO A 66 -15.26 13.55 -3.10
N ASP A 67 -15.19 13.73 -1.78
CA ASP A 67 -15.32 12.63 -0.84
C ASP A 67 -16.73 12.02 -0.93
N LYS A 68 -16.81 10.71 -1.16
CA LYS A 68 -18.08 9.99 -1.02
C LYS A 68 -18.50 10.01 0.44
N ARG A 69 -19.67 10.58 0.71
CA ARG A 69 -20.25 10.58 2.05
C ARG A 69 -20.56 9.14 2.46
N PRO A 70 -20.12 8.66 3.63
CA PRO A 70 -20.49 7.35 4.16
C PRO A 70 -22.00 7.13 4.03
N LEU A 71 -22.42 5.92 3.65
CA LEU A 71 -23.81 5.50 3.82
C LEU A 71 -24.03 5.41 5.34
N LEU A 72 -24.44 6.52 5.93
CA LEU A 72 -24.54 6.68 7.38
C LEU A 72 -25.30 5.52 8.01
N ARG A 73 -24.59 4.65 8.72
CA ARG A 73 -25.06 4.12 10.00
C ARG A 73 -24.36 4.92 11.07
N ASN A 74 -25.15 5.72 11.77
CA ASN A 74 -24.73 6.41 12.98
C ASN A 74 -24.54 5.34 14.06
N ASP A 75 -23.37 4.69 14.09
CA ASP A 75 -23.04 3.66 15.08
C ASP A 75 -22.46 4.25 16.38
N GLY A 76 -22.36 5.59 16.46
CA GLY A 76 -21.94 6.30 17.67
C GLY A 76 -20.50 6.02 18.09
N ASN A 77 -19.68 5.40 17.23
CA ASN A 77 -18.37 4.87 17.63
C ASN A 77 -17.17 5.68 17.12
N SER A 78 -17.35 6.98 16.86
CA SER A 78 -16.23 7.92 16.66
C SER A 78 -15.61 8.27 18.02
N ASN A 79 -14.97 7.31 18.68
CA ASN A 79 -14.37 7.54 19.98
C ASN A 79 -13.08 8.34 19.80
N LYS A 80 -13.06 9.63 20.18
CA LYS A 80 -11.89 10.54 20.05
C LYS A 80 -10.60 9.99 20.67
N ASN A 81 -10.69 9.07 21.64
CA ASN A 81 -9.53 8.38 22.21
C ASN A 81 -8.83 7.45 21.21
N TYR A 82 -9.55 6.95 20.21
CA TYR A 82 -9.04 6.02 19.21
C TYR A 82 -8.04 6.70 18.26
N GLU A 83 -8.34 7.91 17.78
CA GLU A 83 -7.45 8.67 16.89
C GLU A 83 -6.16 9.13 17.58
N ALA A 84 -6.23 9.49 18.87
CA ALA A 84 -5.04 9.85 19.64
C ALA A 84 -4.13 8.63 19.91
N LEU A 85 -4.71 7.46 20.18
CA LEU A 85 -3.94 6.22 20.34
C LEU A 85 -3.33 5.72 19.03
N LYS A 86 -4.00 5.94 17.88
CA LYS A 86 -3.45 5.63 16.55
C LYS A 86 -2.10 6.30 16.33
N GLU A 87 -2.05 7.60 16.57
CA GLU A 87 -0.84 8.39 16.35
C GLU A 87 0.27 7.97 17.33
N ALA A 88 -0.06 7.81 18.62
CA ALA A 88 0.90 7.39 19.64
C ALA A 88 1.52 6.03 19.35
N TYR A 89 0.74 5.04 18.90
CA TYR A 89 1.23 3.72 18.53
C TYR A 89 2.17 3.77 17.32
N SER A 90 1.79 4.50 16.25
CA SER A 90 2.61 4.61 15.04
C SER A 90 3.97 5.22 15.36
N GLN A 91 4.02 6.30 16.14
CA GLN A 91 5.27 6.95 16.57
C GLN A 91 6.17 6.02 17.40
N ALA A 92 5.58 5.22 18.30
CA ALA A 92 6.34 4.28 19.12
C ALA A 92 6.88 3.07 18.34
N TYR A 93 6.13 2.57 17.35
CA TYR A 93 6.63 1.52 16.46
C TYR A 93 7.80 2.01 15.61
N LEU A 94 7.69 3.24 15.07
CA LEU A 94 8.77 3.94 14.36
C LEU A 94 10.03 4.01 15.23
N ALA A 95 9.91 4.47 16.48
CA ALA A 95 11.02 4.52 17.42
C ALA A 95 11.63 3.13 17.68
N ALA A 96 10.81 2.09 17.84
CA ALA A 96 11.28 0.72 18.06
C ALA A 96 12.02 0.13 16.84
N MET A 97 11.54 0.41 15.63
CA MET A 97 12.18 0.04 14.36
C MET A 97 13.57 0.68 14.19
N THR A 98 13.80 1.85 14.80
CA THR A 98 15.08 2.58 14.71
C THR A 98 16.06 2.27 15.85
N SER A 99 15.59 1.74 16.98
CA SER A 99 16.39 1.61 18.22
C SER A 99 16.66 0.17 18.66
N ASP A 100 16.08 -0.83 17.98
CA ASP A 100 16.00 -2.23 18.41
C ASP A 100 15.33 -2.45 19.80
N ASP A 101 14.82 -1.39 20.45
CA ASP A 101 14.04 -1.48 21.69
C ASP A 101 12.54 -1.62 21.38
N THR A 102 12.01 -2.81 21.65
CA THR A 102 10.61 -3.15 21.35
C THR A 102 9.66 -2.95 22.53
N THR A 103 10.14 -2.47 23.67
CA THR A 103 9.39 -2.43 24.94
C THR A 103 8.22 -1.45 24.87
N VAL A 104 8.49 -0.21 24.45
CA VAL A 104 7.50 0.87 24.35
C VAL A 104 6.42 0.57 23.32
N TYR A 105 6.82 0.02 22.17
CA TYR A 105 5.88 -0.41 21.13
C TYR A 105 4.91 -1.48 21.65
N LYS A 106 5.40 -2.50 22.37
CA LYS A 106 4.55 -3.59 22.87
C LYS A 106 3.54 -3.11 23.91
N GLU A 107 3.89 -2.13 24.74
CA GLU A 107 2.98 -1.54 25.72
C GLU A 107 1.86 -0.73 25.06
N LEU A 108 2.19 0.10 24.06
CA LEU A 108 1.20 0.85 23.29
C LEU A 108 0.36 -0.06 22.41
N GLU A 109 0.93 -1.16 21.89
CA GLU A 109 0.19 -2.18 21.18
C GLU A 109 -0.89 -2.79 22.06
N ALA A 110 -0.56 -3.20 23.29
CA ALA A 110 -1.53 -3.77 24.22
C ALA A 110 -2.70 -2.81 24.51
N GLN A 111 -2.42 -1.52 24.74
CA GLN A 111 -3.46 -0.50 24.94
C GLN A 111 -4.33 -0.30 23.70
N PHE A 112 -3.72 -0.31 22.51
CA PHE A 112 -4.43 -0.20 21.25
C PHE A 112 -5.39 -1.38 21.03
N LEU A 113 -4.91 -2.61 21.32
CA LEU A 113 -5.72 -3.82 21.21
C LEU A 113 -6.89 -3.85 22.19
N GLU A 114 -6.76 -3.24 23.36
CA GLU A 114 -7.86 -3.17 24.33
C GLU A 114 -9.03 -2.32 23.86
N LEU A 115 -8.76 -1.28 23.05
CA LEU A 115 -9.76 -0.40 22.46
C LEU A 115 -10.46 -0.99 21.24
N LEU A 116 -9.93 -2.08 20.65
CA LEU A 116 -10.62 -2.80 19.59
C LEU A 116 -11.86 -3.50 20.16
N PRO A 117 -12.98 -3.57 19.42
CA PRO A 117 -14.18 -4.23 19.91
C PRO A 117 -13.89 -5.68 20.35
N VAL A 118 -14.61 -6.15 21.37
CA VAL A 118 -14.42 -7.51 21.90
C VAL A 118 -14.69 -8.53 20.76
N GLY A 119 -13.65 -9.29 20.39
CA GLY A 119 -13.63 -10.16 19.19
C GLY A 119 -12.53 -9.83 18.17
N TYR A 120 -11.84 -8.69 18.32
CA TYR A 120 -10.85 -8.19 17.36
C TYR A 120 -9.42 -8.06 17.93
N ARG A 121 -9.11 -8.73 19.04
CA ARG A 121 -7.79 -8.67 19.71
C ARG A 121 -6.80 -9.68 19.09
N PRO A 122 -5.73 -9.24 18.41
CA PRO A 122 -4.70 -10.11 17.86
C PRO A 122 -3.73 -10.64 18.92
N LYS A 123 -3.10 -11.80 18.65
CA LYS A 123 -1.98 -12.32 19.44
C LYS A 123 -0.65 -11.79 18.91
N LEU A 124 0.19 -11.27 19.80
CA LEU A 124 1.37 -10.48 19.48
C LEU A 124 2.66 -11.28 19.68
N LYS A 125 2.95 -12.14 18.70
CA LYS A 125 4.28 -12.63 18.28
C LYS A 125 4.04 -13.59 17.12
N GLY A 126 4.81 -13.45 16.05
CA GLY A 126 4.78 -14.39 14.93
C GLY A 126 4.03 -13.92 13.70
N THR A 127 4.21 -14.73 12.67
CA THR A 127 3.52 -14.71 11.39
C THR A 127 2.00 -14.63 11.59
N ALA A 128 1.34 -13.67 10.95
CA ALA A 128 -0.12 -13.65 10.87
C ALA A 128 -0.56 -13.67 9.41
N MET A 129 -1.71 -14.30 9.17
CA MET A 129 -2.30 -14.47 7.84
C MET A 129 -3.81 -14.31 7.93
N VAL A 130 -4.37 -13.59 6.98
CA VAL A 130 -5.80 -13.59 6.67
C VAL A 130 -6.03 -14.55 5.51
N SER A 131 -6.99 -15.47 5.66
CA SER A 131 -7.39 -16.34 4.55
C SER A 131 -8.10 -15.51 3.49
N ILE A 132 -7.50 -15.41 2.31
CA ILE A 132 -8.09 -14.72 1.16
C ILE A 132 -8.31 -15.69 0.00
N PRO A 133 -9.50 -15.70 -0.64
CA PRO A 133 -9.65 -16.33 -1.94
C PRO A 133 -8.87 -15.53 -2.98
N PHE A 134 -8.49 -16.20 -4.07
CA PHE A 134 -7.89 -15.54 -5.20
C PHE A 134 -8.96 -15.16 -6.23
N TYR A 135 -9.01 -13.88 -6.61
CA TYR A 135 -9.81 -13.41 -7.74
C TYR A 135 -8.92 -12.72 -8.76
N ARG A 136 -8.81 -13.32 -9.95
CA ARG A 136 -8.20 -12.67 -11.11
C ARG A 136 -9.05 -11.48 -11.53
N GLN A 137 -8.43 -10.37 -11.93
CA GLN A 137 -9.17 -9.23 -12.46
C GLN A 137 -9.88 -9.64 -13.76
N GLN A 138 -11.15 -9.24 -13.91
CA GLN A 138 -11.99 -9.64 -15.04
C GLN A 138 -11.60 -8.90 -16.33
N ASN A 139 -11.10 -7.67 -16.20
CA ASN A 139 -10.62 -6.82 -17.29
C ASN A 139 -9.20 -6.31 -16.98
N SER A 140 -8.47 -5.82 -17.98
CA SER A 140 -7.08 -5.30 -17.84
C SER A 140 -6.94 -4.14 -16.84
N TYR A 141 -8.05 -3.53 -16.45
CA TYR A 141 -8.11 -2.34 -15.61
C TYR A 141 -8.82 -2.55 -14.25
N TYR A 142 -9.16 -3.80 -13.89
CA TYR A 142 -9.94 -4.13 -12.68
C TYR A 142 -9.10 -4.52 -11.45
N CYS A 143 -7.85 -4.05 -11.35
CA CYS A 143 -7.00 -4.36 -10.21
C CYS A 143 -7.60 -3.89 -8.87
N GLY A 144 -8.17 -2.68 -8.81
CA GLY A 144 -8.89 -2.15 -7.65
C GLY A 144 -10.12 -2.97 -7.27
N PRO A 145 -11.10 -3.18 -8.18
CA PRO A 145 -12.25 -4.05 -7.94
C PRO A 145 -11.89 -5.48 -7.50
N ALA A 146 -10.87 -6.08 -8.10
CA ALA A 146 -10.42 -7.42 -7.73
C ALA A 146 -9.79 -7.45 -6.33
N ALA A 147 -8.94 -6.48 -5.99
CA ALA A 147 -8.35 -6.32 -4.65
C ALA A 147 -9.44 -6.16 -3.57
N VAL A 148 -10.43 -5.31 -3.81
CA VAL A 148 -11.56 -5.09 -2.91
C VAL A 148 -12.42 -6.35 -2.78
N ALA A 149 -12.70 -7.05 -3.89
CA ALA A 149 -13.45 -8.31 -3.84
C ALA A 149 -12.73 -9.35 -2.96
N MET A 150 -11.40 -9.49 -3.09
CA MET A 150 -10.61 -10.40 -2.26
C MET A 150 -10.67 -10.02 -0.77
N ALA A 151 -10.52 -8.72 -0.46
CA ALA A 151 -10.59 -8.20 0.91
C ALA A 151 -11.98 -8.42 1.56
N LEU A 152 -13.06 -8.17 0.82
CA LEU A 152 -14.43 -8.40 1.28
C LEU A 152 -14.72 -9.89 1.49
N ALA A 153 -14.26 -10.74 0.56
CA ALA A 153 -14.50 -12.18 0.63
C ALA A 153 -13.76 -12.84 1.79
N ALA A 154 -12.64 -12.28 2.23
CA ALA A 154 -11.96 -12.67 3.47
C ALA A 154 -12.87 -12.53 4.73
N LYS A 155 -13.92 -11.70 4.64
CA LYS A 155 -14.93 -11.49 5.68
C LYS A 155 -16.30 -12.10 5.32
N GLY A 156 -16.35 -13.00 4.35
CA GLY A 156 -17.58 -13.65 3.90
C GLY A 156 -18.54 -12.72 3.16
N LYS A 157 -18.05 -11.59 2.64
CA LYS A 157 -18.84 -10.64 1.82
C LYS A 157 -18.44 -10.80 0.36
N TYR A 158 -19.36 -11.24 -0.48
CA TYR A 158 -19.09 -11.55 -1.88
C TYR A 158 -19.79 -10.53 -2.81
N TYR A 159 -18.99 -9.84 -3.62
CA TYR A 159 -19.47 -8.89 -4.63
C TYR A 159 -18.76 -9.16 -5.94
N SER A 160 -19.44 -8.96 -7.08
CA SER A 160 -18.78 -9.02 -8.38
C SER A 160 -17.88 -7.80 -8.57
N GLN A 161 -16.81 -7.95 -9.37
CA GLN A 161 -15.93 -6.83 -9.69
C GLN A 161 -16.66 -5.74 -10.48
N SER A 162 -17.62 -6.10 -11.34
CA SER A 162 -18.46 -5.13 -12.05
C SER A 162 -19.34 -4.31 -11.11
N THR A 163 -19.90 -4.90 -10.05
CA THR A 163 -20.63 -4.15 -9.03
C THR A 163 -19.68 -3.20 -8.31
N LEU A 164 -18.50 -3.66 -7.91
CA LEU A 164 -17.50 -2.83 -7.23
C LEU A 164 -16.95 -1.70 -8.11
N ALA A 165 -16.78 -1.92 -9.41
CA ALA A 165 -16.33 -0.91 -10.37
C ALA A 165 -17.34 0.23 -10.58
N SER A 166 -18.61 0.02 -10.24
CA SER A 166 -19.69 0.98 -10.50
C SER A 166 -19.50 2.34 -9.82
N LYS A 167 -20.26 3.34 -10.30
CA LYS A 167 -20.25 4.69 -9.74
C LYS A 167 -20.61 4.77 -8.25
N SER A 168 -21.36 3.80 -7.74
CA SER A 168 -21.73 3.76 -6.32
C SER A 168 -20.55 3.41 -5.41
N TRP A 169 -19.50 2.78 -5.95
CA TRP A 169 -18.40 2.21 -5.18
C TRP A 169 -17.05 2.78 -5.62
N LEU A 170 -16.34 2.10 -6.51
CA LEU A 170 -14.96 2.46 -6.84
C LEU A 170 -14.83 3.49 -7.96
N GLU A 171 -15.88 3.71 -8.77
CA GLU A 171 -15.79 4.56 -9.97
C GLU A 171 -14.60 4.20 -10.85
N THR A 172 -14.32 2.90 -10.97
CA THR A 172 -13.24 2.42 -11.85
C THR A 172 -13.64 2.69 -13.30
N ASP A 173 -12.86 3.52 -13.97
CA ASP A 173 -13.05 3.80 -15.39
C ASP A 173 -12.45 2.69 -16.27
N ASP A 174 -12.67 2.79 -17.58
CA ASP A 174 -12.18 1.81 -18.55
C ASP A 174 -10.64 1.83 -18.73
N TYR A 175 -9.93 2.73 -18.04
CA TYR A 175 -8.47 2.84 -18.05
C TYR A 175 -7.82 2.37 -16.76
N GLY A 176 -8.64 2.00 -15.76
CA GLY A 176 -8.19 1.43 -14.50
C GLY A 176 -7.90 2.45 -13.44
N TYR A 177 -8.29 3.70 -13.69
CA TYR A 177 -8.26 4.72 -12.69
C TYR A 177 -9.26 4.35 -11.59
N THR A 178 -8.72 3.92 -10.45
CA THR A 178 -9.49 3.65 -9.24
C THR A 178 -8.97 4.56 -8.14
N ILE A 179 -9.83 5.40 -7.60
CA ILE A 179 -9.45 6.36 -6.55
C ILE A 179 -9.26 5.61 -5.23
N GLY A 180 -8.08 5.69 -4.62
CA GLY A 180 -7.78 5.01 -3.34
C GLY A 180 -8.73 5.40 -2.20
N ARG A 181 -9.18 6.67 -2.17
CA ARG A 181 -10.23 7.14 -1.23
C ARG A 181 -11.55 6.37 -1.38
N TYR A 182 -11.89 5.93 -2.59
CA TYR A 182 -13.11 5.16 -2.85
C TYR A 182 -12.97 3.69 -2.48
N ILE A 183 -11.76 3.13 -2.50
CA ILE A 183 -11.46 1.82 -1.90
C ILE A 183 -11.71 1.86 -0.39
N LYS A 184 -11.15 2.87 0.32
CA LYS A 184 -11.41 3.10 1.75
C LYS A 184 -12.90 3.18 2.04
N TYR A 185 -13.60 4.05 1.31
CA TYR A 185 -15.05 4.21 1.42
C TYR A 185 -15.79 2.87 1.24
N THR A 186 -15.47 2.14 0.17
CA THR A 186 -16.15 0.90 -0.18
C THR A 186 -15.96 -0.18 0.89
N LEU A 187 -14.73 -0.38 1.37
CA LEU A 187 -14.44 -1.34 2.43
C LEU A 187 -15.18 -0.99 3.73
N ASN A 188 -15.09 0.26 4.18
CA ASN A 188 -15.74 0.70 5.40
C ASN A 188 -17.26 0.54 5.36
N ASN A 189 -17.90 0.88 4.23
CA ASN A 189 -19.35 0.76 4.10
C ASN A 189 -19.80 -0.71 4.01
N LEU A 190 -19.16 -1.52 3.15
CA LEU A 190 -19.59 -2.89 2.89
C LEU A 190 -19.27 -3.86 4.04
N LEU A 191 -18.27 -3.53 4.87
CA LEU A 191 -17.93 -4.27 6.08
C LEU A 191 -18.60 -3.70 7.35
N GLY A 192 -19.17 -2.49 7.27
CA GLY A 192 -19.80 -1.83 8.42
C GLY A 192 -18.79 -1.38 9.48
N LEU A 193 -17.68 -0.79 9.05
CA LEU A 193 -16.53 -0.43 9.91
C LEU A 193 -16.42 1.06 10.25
N GLY A 194 -17.41 1.88 9.87
CA GLY A 194 -17.37 3.32 10.08
C GLY A 194 -16.18 3.97 9.37
N SER A 195 -15.18 4.41 10.11
CA SER A 195 -13.95 5.05 9.60
C SER A 195 -12.68 4.26 9.92
N TRP A 196 -12.78 2.93 10.04
CA TRP A 196 -11.66 2.08 10.42
C TRP A 196 -10.55 2.05 9.38
N TYR A 197 -10.87 1.78 8.10
CA TYR A 197 -9.89 1.97 7.03
C TYR A 197 -9.66 3.47 6.81
N VAL A 198 -8.39 3.83 6.70
CA VAL A 198 -7.90 5.13 6.26
C VAL A 198 -7.24 4.99 4.88
N TYR A 199 -7.15 6.11 4.18
CA TYR A 199 -6.36 6.21 2.96
C TYR A 199 -5.24 7.20 3.26
N LYS A 200 -3.99 6.75 3.15
CA LYS A 200 -2.83 7.62 3.14
C LYS A 200 -2.29 7.66 1.72
N GLU A 201 -2.13 8.87 1.21
CA GLU A 201 -1.87 9.14 -0.20
C GLU A 201 -0.39 9.00 -0.57
N VAL A 202 0.48 9.35 0.38
CA VAL A 202 1.94 9.31 0.25
C VAL A 202 2.47 8.45 1.38
N ASP A 203 3.03 7.28 1.05
CA ASP A 203 3.56 6.33 2.04
C ASP A 203 5.07 6.06 1.90
N TRP A 204 5.69 6.58 0.85
CA TRP A 204 7.08 6.28 0.50
C TRP A 204 8.09 6.97 1.42
N ASP A 205 7.71 8.09 2.03
CA ASP A 205 8.52 8.86 2.96
C ASP A 205 8.50 8.30 4.39
N ASP A 206 7.59 7.36 4.68
CA ASP A 206 7.47 6.73 6.00
C ASP A 206 7.24 5.20 5.91
N PRO A 207 8.27 4.42 5.54
CA PRO A 207 8.19 2.96 5.47
C PRO A 207 7.76 2.30 6.79
N ALA A 208 8.18 2.86 7.93
CA ALA A 208 7.88 2.29 9.23
C ALA A 208 6.41 2.48 9.61
N TRP A 209 5.81 3.62 9.27
CA TRP A 209 4.36 3.80 9.36
C TRP A 209 3.63 2.76 8.51
N LEU A 210 3.97 2.61 7.22
CA LEU A 210 3.30 1.67 6.32
C LEU A 210 3.34 0.24 6.89
N ILE A 211 4.52 -0.22 7.31
CA ILE A 211 4.73 -1.54 7.91
C ILE A 211 3.84 -1.71 9.15
N SER A 212 3.84 -0.72 10.05
CA SER A 212 3.02 -0.76 11.26
C SER A 212 1.55 -0.96 10.94
N LYS A 213 1.04 -0.25 9.92
CA LYS A 213 -0.36 -0.28 9.53
C LYS A 213 -0.73 -1.58 8.85
N LEU A 214 0.14 -2.12 7.99
CA LEU A 214 -0.06 -3.45 7.39
C LEU A 214 -0.18 -4.53 8.47
N ILE A 215 0.73 -4.53 9.44
CA ILE A 215 0.74 -5.48 10.55
C ILE A 215 -0.55 -5.37 11.36
N ILE A 216 -0.94 -4.16 11.80
CA ILE A 216 -2.18 -3.96 12.57
C ILE A 216 -3.39 -4.46 11.78
N THR A 217 -3.49 -4.10 10.49
CA THR A 217 -4.63 -4.42 9.64
C THR A 217 -4.79 -5.95 9.51
N ILE A 218 -3.68 -6.65 9.21
CA ILE A 218 -3.64 -8.12 9.08
C ILE A 218 -3.95 -8.80 10.42
N ARG A 219 -3.35 -8.31 11.52
CA ARG A 219 -3.57 -8.82 12.87
C ARG A 219 -5.02 -8.69 13.32
N ALA A 220 -5.70 -7.61 12.94
CA ALA A 220 -7.13 -7.40 13.19
C ALA A 220 -8.03 -8.30 12.33
N GLY A 221 -7.45 -9.15 11.47
CA GLY A 221 -8.19 -10.07 10.61
C GLY A 221 -8.81 -9.39 9.39
N TYR A 222 -8.21 -8.31 8.91
CA TYR A 222 -8.61 -7.56 7.72
C TYR A 222 -7.47 -7.50 6.70
N VAL A 223 -7.82 -7.19 5.46
CA VAL A 223 -6.88 -7.22 4.33
C VAL A 223 -6.54 -5.78 3.95
N PRO A 224 -5.34 -5.27 4.22
CA PRO A 224 -4.90 -4.00 3.65
C PRO A 224 -4.74 -4.10 2.13
N ILE A 225 -4.98 -2.99 1.45
CA ILE A 225 -4.75 -2.85 0.00
C ILE A 225 -3.73 -1.73 -0.20
N VAL A 226 -2.71 -1.97 -1.01
CA VAL A 226 -1.70 -0.96 -1.33
C VAL A 226 -1.69 -0.67 -2.83
N ALA A 227 -1.46 0.59 -3.18
CA ALA A 227 -1.29 1.03 -4.55
C ALA A 227 0.19 1.00 -4.92
N ILE A 228 0.52 0.07 -5.80
CA ILE A 228 1.84 -0.10 -6.37
C ILE A 228 2.00 0.85 -7.54
N TYR A 229 3.11 1.57 -7.54
CA TYR A 229 3.63 2.30 -8.68
C TYR A 229 5.01 1.76 -9.01
N GLN A 230 5.14 1.19 -10.19
CA GLN A 230 6.40 0.70 -10.72
C GLN A 230 6.82 1.62 -11.86
N ASN A 231 8.01 2.20 -11.74
CA ASN A 231 8.64 2.92 -12.83
C ASN A 231 9.32 1.92 -13.78
N GLY A 232 9.12 2.08 -15.10
CA GLY A 232 9.75 1.24 -16.13
C GLY A 232 11.28 1.22 -16.09
N ASP A 233 11.90 2.26 -15.57
CA ASP A 233 13.36 2.37 -15.44
C ASP A 233 13.90 1.76 -14.12
N SER A 234 13.02 1.37 -13.20
CA SER A 234 13.42 0.78 -11.93
C SER A 234 13.76 -0.71 -12.06
N ASN A 235 14.80 -1.14 -11.34
CA ASN A 235 15.08 -2.57 -11.14
C ASN A 235 14.14 -3.21 -10.09
N THR A 236 13.34 -2.41 -9.39
CA THR A 236 12.42 -2.88 -8.37
C THR A 236 11.06 -3.13 -9.01
N VAL A 237 10.66 -4.40 -9.10
CA VAL A 237 9.39 -4.82 -9.73
C VAL A 237 8.63 -5.81 -8.86
N LEU A 238 7.31 -5.92 -9.06
CA LEU A 238 6.53 -7.01 -8.48
C LEU A 238 6.94 -8.36 -9.12
N ASN A 239 6.74 -9.45 -8.39
CA ASN A 239 7.18 -10.77 -8.85
C ASN A 239 6.42 -11.17 -10.13
N GLY A 240 7.17 -11.58 -11.16
CA GLY A 240 6.61 -11.98 -12.45
C GLY A 240 6.20 -10.82 -13.37
N HIS A 241 6.31 -9.56 -12.92
CA HIS A 241 6.10 -8.38 -13.77
C HIS A 241 7.37 -8.01 -14.52
N THR A 242 7.19 -7.43 -15.71
CA THR A 242 8.28 -6.85 -16.51
C THR A 242 8.67 -5.47 -15.98
N LYS A 243 9.83 -4.95 -16.40
CA LYS A 243 10.25 -3.57 -16.13
C LYS A 243 9.49 -2.59 -17.03
N ALA A 244 8.20 -2.44 -16.73
CA ALA A 244 7.31 -1.53 -17.42
C ALA A 244 6.63 -0.63 -16.40
N TYR A 245 6.12 0.51 -16.86
CA TYR A 245 5.25 1.34 -16.04
C TYR A 245 4.00 0.55 -15.65
N LEU A 246 3.74 0.50 -14.34
CA LEU A 246 2.60 -0.22 -13.77
C LEU A 246 2.02 0.59 -12.60
N ARG A 247 0.71 0.81 -12.68
CA ARG A 247 -0.11 1.16 -11.52
C ARG A 247 -1.01 -0.01 -11.17
N HIS A 248 -0.98 -0.47 -9.92
CA HIS A 248 -1.66 -1.70 -9.54
C HIS A 248 -2.08 -1.74 -8.08
N PHE A 249 -3.33 -2.12 -7.81
CA PHE A 249 -3.78 -2.38 -6.43
C PHE A 249 -3.58 -3.85 -6.07
N ILE A 250 -2.88 -4.11 -4.97
CA ILE A 250 -2.70 -5.46 -4.45
C ILE A 250 -3.20 -5.57 -3.00
N PRO A 251 -3.99 -6.61 -2.66
CA PRO A 251 -4.24 -6.96 -1.27
C PRO A 251 -3.02 -7.64 -0.66
N VAL A 252 -2.62 -7.19 0.53
CA VAL A 252 -1.60 -7.85 1.36
C VAL A 252 -2.30 -8.68 2.42
N TYR A 253 -2.01 -9.97 2.51
CA TYR A 253 -2.79 -10.92 3.32
C TYR A 253 -1.99 -11.61 4.42
N ALA A 254 -0.66 -11.52 4.42
CA ALA A 254 0.15 -12.04 5.51
C ALA A 254 1.46 -11.27 5.65
N TYR A 255 2.10 -11.40 6.81
CA TYR A 255 3.47 -10.95 7.02
C TYR A 255 4.27 -12.04 7.75
N ALA A 256 5.58 -12.05 7.55
CA ALA A 256 6.51 -12.88 8.28
C ALA A 256 7.53 -12.00 9.00
N ASP A 257 7.39 -11.89 10.34
CA ASP A 257 8.33 -11.26 11.29
C ASP A 257 9.13 -10.07 10.73
N ASN A 258 8.44 -8.99 10.36
CA ASN A 258 8.96 -7.74 9.77
C ASN A 258 9.87 -7.89 8.54
N ALA A 259 10.16 -9.11 8.07
CA ALA A 259 11.05 -9.39 6.96
C ALA A 259 10.37 -9.18 5.60
N GLY A 260 9.05 -9.36 5.54
CA GLY A 260 8.26 -9.12 4.33
C GLY A 260 6.82 -9.58 4.43
N TYR A 261 6.15 -9.47 3.29
CA TYR A 261 4.71 -9.55 3.15
C TYR A 261 4.31 -10.52 2.04
N TRP A 262 3.15 -11.14 2.22
CA TRP A 262 2.50 -11.91 1.17
C TRP A 262 1.33 -11.13 0.60
N TYR A 263 1.27 -11.06 -0.73
CA TYR A 263 0.22 -10.39 -1.48
C TYR A 263 -0.39 -11.31 -2.52
N ALA A 264 -1.64 -11.03 -2.92
CA ALA A 264 -2.25 -11.66 -4.07
C ALA A 264 -2.29 -10.68 -5.24
N ASP A 265 -1.93 -11.16 -6.42
CA ASP A 265 -1.83 -10.33 -7.62
C ASP A 265 -2.94 -10.66 -8.62
N SER A 266 -3.91 -9.76 -8.73
CA SER A 266 -5.07 -9.96 -9.59
C SER A 266 -4.73 -10.01 -11.09
N ALA A 267 -3.54 -9.56 -11.50
CA ALA A 267 -3.06 -9.63 -12.89
C ALA A 267 -2.58 -11.02 -13.30
N SER A 268 -2.49 -11.97 -12.34
CA SER A 268 -2.01 -13.31 -12.60
C SER A 268 -2.73 -14.01 -13.76
N GLY A 269 -1.95 -14.42 -14.76
CA GLY A 269 -2.43 -15.23 -15.89
C GLY A 269 -3.29 -14.48 -16.90
N LEU A 270 -3.18 -13.14 -17.00
CA LEU A 270 -3.83 -12.35 -18.07
C LEU A 270 -3.14 -12.47 -19.44
N GLY A 271 -2.01 -13.16 -19.54
CA GLY A 271 -1.20 -13.22 -20.77
C GLY A 271 -0.36 -11.96 -20.98
N GLY A 272 0.32 -11.89 -22.12
CA GLY A 272 1.21 -10.77 -22.45
C GLY A 272 2.26 -10.51 -21.36
N ARG A 273 2.43 -9.24 -20.97
CA ARG A 273 3.37 -8.84 -19.89
C ARG A 273 3.02 -9.39 -18.50
N PHE A 274 1.82 -9.96 -18.32
CA PHE A 274 1.36 -10.56 -17.06
C PHE A 274 1.33 -12.09 -17.09
N ALA A 275 1.85 -12.72 -18.15
CA ALA A 275 1.81 -14.19 -18.31
C ALA A 275 2.51 -14.94 -17.17
N ASN A 276 3.56 -14.33 -16.59
CA ASN A 276 4.37 -14.93 -15.54
C ASN A 276 4.02 -14.43 -14.13
N VAL A 277 2.98 -13.61 -13.98
CA VAL A 277 2.55 -13.08 -12.68
C VAL A 277 1.90 -14.22 -11.88
N PRO A 278 2.45 -14.60 -10.71
CA PRO A 278 1.87 -15.62 -9.86
C PRO A 278 0.66 -15.09 -9.09
N GLN A 279 -0.29 -15.96 -8.75
CA GLN A 279 -1.50 -15.57 -8.01
C GLN A 279 -1.20 -14.99 -6.62
N LYS A 280 -0.17 -15.52 -5.96
CA LYS A 280 0.30 -15.12 -4.63
C LYS A 280 1.81 -15.04 -4.63
N SER A 281 2.37 -14.07 -3.93
CA SER A 281 3.81 -13.88 -3.86
C SER A 281 4.26 -13.24 -2.57
N TYR A 282 5.54 -13.43 -2.28
CA TYR A 282 6.25 -12.77 -1.19
C TYR A 282 7.00 -11.55 -1.73
N ILE A 283 7.06 -10.50 -0.92
CA ILE A 283 7.85 -9.30 -1.18
C ILE A 283 8.50 -8.84 0.12
N ASN A 284 9.79 -8.51 0.09
CA ASN A 284 10.44 -7.94 1.27
C ASN A 284 9.88 -6.53 1.55
N TRP A 285 9.91 -6.10 2.81
CA TRP A 285 9.31 -4.83 3.20
C TRP A 285 9.92 -3.61 2.51
N LYS A 286 11.23 -3.61 2.23
CA LYS A 286 11.92 -2.48 1.57
C LYS A 286 11.43 -2.29 0.14
N THR A 287 11.33 -3.39 -0.60
CA THR A 287 10.81 -3.43 -1.96
C THR A 287 9.34 -3.02 -1.97
N LEU A 288 8.53 -3.50 -1.01
CA LEU A 288 7.14 -3.09 -0.90
C LEU A 288 7.03 -1.58 -0.64
N SER A 289 7.70 -1.06 0.38
CA SER A 289 7.65 0.37 0.72
C SER A 289 8.13 1.27 -0.41
N TYR A 290 9.14 0.84 -1.19
CA TYR A 290 9.59 1.58 -2.37
C TYR A 290 8.52 1.63 -3.47
N LEU A 291 7.77 0.54 -3.64
CA LEU A 291 6.73 0.42 -4.67
C LEU A 291 5.39 1.05 -4.27
N VAL A 292 5.11 1.22 -2.98
CA VAL A 292 3.86 1.86 -2.53
C VAL A 292 3.98 3.38 -2.69
N TRP A 293 3.46 3.87 -3.81
CA TRP A 293 3.56 5.27 -4.21
C TRP A 293 2.20 5.92 -4.53
N GLY A 294 1.16 5.11 -4.79
CA GLY A 294 -0.21 5.60 -4.99
C GLY A 294 -1.07 5.59 -3.72
N GLY A 295 -0.44 5.40 -2.56
CA GLY A 295 -1.05 5.32 -1.25
C GLY A 295 -1.43 3.91 -0.77
N SER A 296 -1.91 3.84 0.47
CA SER A 296 -2.34 2.60 1.12
C SER A 296 -3.71 2.77 1.76
N ILE A 297 -4.46 1.67 1.73
CA ILE A 297 -5.75 1.52 2.38
C ILE A 297 -5.55 0.52 3.52
N THR A 298 -5.24 1.08 4.67
CA THR A 298 -4.86 0.39 5.89
C THR A 298 -5.69 0.94 7.04
N TYR A 299 -5.41 0.52 8.26
CA TYR A 299 -5.96 1.10 9.49
C TYR A 299 -5.32 2.44 9.87
#